data_AF-A0AAQ4DZ62-F1
#
_entry.id   AF-A0AAQ4DZ62-F1
#
_cell.length_a   1.000
_cell.length_b   1.000
_cell.length_c   1.000
_cell.angle_alpha   90.00
_cell.angle_beta   90.00
_cell.angle_gamma   90.00
#
_symmetry.space_group_name_H-M   'P 1'
#
loop_
_entity.id
_entity.type
_entity.pdbx_description
1 polymer ?
#
loop_
_entity_poly.entity_id
_entity_poly.type
_entity_poly.pdbx_seq_one_letter_code
_entity_poly.pdbx_strand_id
1 'polypeptide(L)'
;MQMSCAPYQLFTVVRYVAHNSFWKWFGLEFIEALPEVVAAVGGRMEVYLDGGVRSGADAAKALSLGARAVFVGRPALWGLAYNGKKGVDKVLDILWKEFNHTVQSLGCTDSNDLSEDFIER
;
A
#
# COMPACT_ATOMS: atom_id res chain seq x y z
N MET A 1 23.13 -22.22 13.19
CA MET A 1 23.36 -23.18 12.09
C MET A 1 23.38 -22.38 10.81
N GLN A 2 24.59 -22.09 10.29
CA GLN A 2 24.79 -21.43 9.01
C GLN A 2 24.29 -22.34 7.89
N MET A 3 23.53 -21.80 6.95
CA MET A 3 23.35 -22.40 5.62
C MET A 3 23.67 -21.35 4.57
N SER A 4 24.77 -21.59 3.87
CA SER A 4 25.22 -20.91 2.67
C SER A 4 24.61 -21.56 1.42
N CYS A 5 23.99 -20.79 0.50
CA CYS A 5 24.04 -21.05 -0.95
C CYS A 5 23.39 -19.93 -1.80
N ALA A 6 24.20 -19.36 -2.71
CA ALA A 6 23.88 -18.80 -4.04
C ALA A 6 23.23 -17.39 -4.22
N PRO A 7 23.55 -16.70 -5.34
CA PRO A 7 23.62 -15.24 -5.45
C PRO A 7 22.44 -14.67 -6.22
N TYR A 8 21.40 -14.27 -5.51
CA TYR A 8 20.35 -13.43 -6.05
C TYR A 8 20.06 -12.40 -4.98
N GLN A 9 20.17 -11.11 -5.31
CA GLN A 9 19.70 -10.04 -4.43
C GLN A 9 18.18 -10.20 -4.26
N LEU A 10 17.79 -11.08 -3.33
CA LEU A 10 16.42 -11.21 -2.86
C LEU A 10 16.11 -9.91 -2.14
N PHE A 11 15.34 -9.06 -2.80
CA PHE A 11 14.60 -7.99 -2.16
C PHE A 11 13.96 -8.58 -0.90
N THR A 12 14.52 -8.26 0.27
CA THR A 12 13.93 -8.70 1.53
C THR A 12 12.76 -7.77 1.74
N VAL A 13 11.59 -8.18 1.28
CA VAL A 13 10.38 -7.36 1.24
C VAL A 13 9.43 -7.85 2.33
N VAL A 14 9.01 -6.94 3.22
CA VAL A 14 7.88 -7.21 4.10
C VAL A 14 6.62 -6.84 3.34
N ARG A 15 6.01 -7.84 2.70
CA ARG A 15 4.68 -7.70 2.12
C ARG A 15 3.67 -7.96 3.23
N TYR A 16 3.03 -6.91 3.74
CA TYR A 16 1.91 -7.10 4.64
C TYR A 16 0.68 -7.45 3.80
N VAL A 17 0.34 -8.73 3.79
CA VAL A 17 -0.84 -9.28 3.11
C VAL A 17 -1.79 -9.80 4.17
N ALA A 18 -2.80 -9.02 4.50
CA ALA A 18 -3.89 -9.55 5.28
C ALA A 18 -4.96 -10.11 4.33
N HIS A 19 -5.11 -11.44 4.33
CA HIS A 19 -6.19 -12.09 3.61
C HIS A 19 -7.54 -11.55 4.13
N ASN A 20 -8.25 -10.82 3.26
CA ASN A 20 -9.49 -10.11 3.60
C ASN A 20 -10.55 -11.04 4.23
N SER A 21 -11.36 -10.47 5.14
CA SER A 21 -12.48 -11.08 5.89
C SER A 21 -12.15 -11.95 7.11
N PHE A 22 -10.97 -12.57 7.20
CA PHE A 22 -10.63 -13.38 8.39
C PHE A 22 -10.30 -12.49 9.61
N TRP A 23 -9.55 -11.41 9.40
CA TRP A 23 -9.05 -10.53 10.47
C TRP A 23 -10.06 -9.50 10.98
N LYS A 24 -11.16 -9.28 10.24
CA LYS A 24 -12.22 -8.33 10.65
C LYS A 24 -12.92 -8.76 11.95
N TRP A 25 -12.81 -10.05 12.30
CA TRP A 25 -13.26 -10.61 13.58
C TRP A 25 -12.45 -10.12 14.79
N PHE A 26 -11.24 -9.59 14.58
CA PHE A 26 -10.35 -9.08 15.63
C PHE A 26 -10.32 -7.54 15.71
N GLY A 27 -11.14 -6.82 14.93
CA GLY A 27 -11.34 -5.37 15.09
C GLY A 27 -10.18 -4.46 14.66
N LEU A 28 -9.11 -4.99 14.06
CA LEU A 28 -7.98 -4.18 13.59
C LEU A 28 -8.14 -3.81 12.12
N GLU A 29 -8.07 -2.51 11.82
CA GLU A 29 -7.93 -2.06 10.44
C GLU A 29 -6.46 -2.13 10.01
N PHE A 30 -6.19 -2.62 8.79
CA PHE A 30 -4.82 -2.89 8.32
C PHE A 30 -3.91 -1.65 8.32
N ILE A 31 -4.52 -0.48 8.18
CA ILE A 31 -3.82 0.80 8.22
C ILE A 31 -3.31 1.14 9.63
N GLU A 32 -3.96 0.62 10.68
CA GLU A 32 -3.59 0.87 12.08
C GLU A 32 -2.39 0.01 12.50
N ALA A 33 -2.24 -1.19 11.91
CA ALA A 33 -1.10 -2.06 12.19
C ALA A 33 0.18 -1.66 11.45
N LEU A 34 0.07 -0.85 10.38
CA LEU A 34 1.19 -0.48 9.51
C LEU A 34 2.33 0.25 10.26
N PRO A 35 2.07 1.24 11.13
CA PRO A 35 3.14 1.96 11.83
C PRO A 35 3.98 1.06 12.75
N GLU A 36 3.34 0.08 13.42
CA GLU A 36 4.04 -0.89 14.27
C GLU A 36 4.98 -1.77 13.45
N VAL A 37 4.54 -2.21 12.26
CA VAL A 37 5.35 -3.00 11.34
C VAL A 37 6.52 -2.18 10.80
N VAL A 38 6.29 -0.93 10.38
CA VAL A 38 7.33 -0.02 9.88
C VAL A 38 8.38 0.25 10.96
N ALA A 39 7.95 0.50 12.19
CA ALA A 39 8.84 0.70 13.34
C ALA A 39 9.68 -0.55 13.64
N ALA A 40 9.07 -1.75 13.61
CA ALA A 40 9.78 -3.01 13.82
C ALA A 40 10.81 -3.30 12.71
N VAL A 41 10.50 -2.93 11.46
CA VAL A 41 11.41 -3.07 10.33
C VAL A 41 12.60 -2.13 10.46
N GLY A 42 12.38 -0.89 10.89
CA GLY A 42 13.44 0.08 11.17
C GLY A 42 14.30 0.38 9.94
N GLY A 43 13.68 0.51 8.76
CA GLY A 43 14.36 0.86 7.50
C GLY A 43 15.28 -0.22 6.92
N ARG A 44 15.36 -1.42 7.52
CA ARG A 44 16.20 -2.52 7.05
C ARG A 44 15.69 -3.18 5.77
N MET A 45 14.43 -2.97 5.44
CA MET A 45 13.72 -3.59 4.33
C MET A 45 12.54 -2.72 3.90
N GLU A 46 12.11 -2.87 2.65
CA GLU A 46 10.95 -2.15 2.13
C GLU A 46 9.66 -2.79 2.65
N VAL A 47 8.72 -1.94 3.09
CA VAL A 47 7.40 -2.34 3.58
C VAL A 47 6.38 -2.02 2.51
N TYR A 48 5.54 -2.97 2.15
CA TYR A 48 4.44 -2.75 1.21
C TYR A 48 3.11 -3.15 1.85
N LEU A 49 2.07 -2.39 1.52
CA LEU A 49 0.72 -2.63 2.01
C LEU A 49 -0.18 -3.20 0.91
N ASP A 50 -0.85 -4.30 1.20
CA ASP A 50 -1.98 -4.79 0.41
C ASP A 50 -3.13 -5.13 1.36
N GLY A 51 -4.31 -4.60 1.08
CA GLY A 51 -5.49 -4.81 1.93
C GLY A 51 -6.30 -3.54 2.11
N GLY A 52 -7.40 -3.43 1.35
CA GLY A 52 -8.41 -2.39 1.60
C GLY A 52 -8.22 -1.05 0.88
N VAL A 53 -7.16 -0.83 0.11
CA VAL A 53 -6.98 0.41 -0.68
C VAL A 53 -8.07 0.53 -1.75
N ARG A 54 -8.91 1.57 -1.67
CA ARG A 54 -10.04 1.80 -2.60
C ARG A 54 -10.08 3.21 -3.18
N SER A 55 -9.30 4.13 -2.62
CA SER A 55 -9.20 5.52 -3.07
C SER A 55 -7.74 5.99 -3.11
N GLY A 56 -7.52 7.12 -3.79
CA GLY A 56 -6.23 7.83 -3.75
C GLY A 56 -5.80 8.26 -2.34
N ALA A 57 -6.76 8.62 -1.48
CA ALA A 57 -6.49 9.01 -0.10
C ALA A 57 -6.00 7.84 0.77
N ASP A 58 -6.54 6.64 0.57
CA ASP A 58 -6.06 5.44 1.28
C ASP A 58 -4.59 5.15 0.91
N ALA A 59 -4.25 5.32 -0.37
CA ALA A 59 -2.88 5.14 -0.85
C ALA A 59 -1.93 6.20 -0.26
N ALA A 60 -2.33 7.48 -0.26
CA ALA A 60 -1.56 8.56 0.34
C ALA A 60 -1.35 8.33 1.84
N LYS A 61 -2.40 7.93 2.57
CA LYS A 61 -2.31 7.61 4.00
C LYS A 61 -1.33 6.46 4.27
N ALA A 62 -1.37 5.39 3.47
CA ALA A 62 -0.44 4.28 3.63
C ALA A 62 1.02 4.69 3.38
N LEU A 63 1.27 5.52 2.36
CA LEU A 63 2.62 6.05 2.07
C LEU A 63 3.10 6.97 3.18
N SER A 64 2.25 7.88 3.67
CA SER A 64 2.54 8.76 4.82
C SER A 64 2.92 7.98 6.08
N LEU A 65 2.35 6.78 6.28
CA LEU A 65 2.67 5.90 7.41
C LEU A 65 3.90 4.99 7.17
N GLY A 66 4.67 5.24 6.11
CA GLY A 66 5.94 4.56 5.84
C GLY A 66 5.85 3.32 4.95
N ALA A 67 4.72 3.07 4.28
CA ALA A 67 4.71 2.09 3.19
C ALA A 67 5.47 2.63 1.98
N ARG A 68 6.22 1.76 1.29
CA ARG A 68 6.94 2.06 0.05
C ARG A 68 6.02 2.13 -1.16
N ALA A 69 5.05 1.22 -1.23
CA ALA A 69 3.98 1.23 -2.21
C ALA A 69 2.79 0.42 -1.71
N VAL A 70 1.65 0.64 -2.39
CA VAL A 70 0.40 -0.08 -2.11
C VAL A 70 0.00 -0.97 -3.29
N PHE A 71 -0.67 -2.08 -2.99
CA PHE A 71 -1.20 -2.99 -4.00
C PHE A 71 -2.74 -2.92 -4.07
N VAL A 72 -3.25 -3.15 -5.28
CA VAL A 72 -4.69 -3.11 -5.59
C VAL A 72 -5.16 -4.49 -6.05
N GLY A 73 -5.83 -5.22 -5.17
CA GLY A 73 -6.40 -6.54 -5.49
C GLY A 73 -7.79 -6.47 -6.15
N ARG A 74 -8.85 -6.48 -5.32
CA ARG A 74 -10.25 -6.58 -5.77
C ARG A 74 -10.67 -5.54 -6.83
N PRO A 75 -10.31 -4.25 -6.74
CA PRO A 75 -10.71 -3.26 -7.75
C PRO A 75 -10.19 -3.60 -9.15
N ALA A 76 -8.96 -4.12 -9.25
CA ALA A 76 -8.43 -4.58 -10.53
C ALA A 76 -9.26 -5.76 -11.07
N LEU A 77 -9.67 -6.71 -10.22
CA LEU A 77 -10.55 -7.82 -10.62
C LEU A 77 -11.95 -7.34 -11.04
N TRP A 78 -12.50 -6.31 -10.40
CA TRP A 78 -13.77 -5.71 -10.80
C TRP A 78 -13.67 -5.01 -12.16
N GLY A 79 -12.57 -4.30 -12.40
CA GLY A 79 -12.26 -3.73 -13.72
C GLY A 79 -12.19 -4.83 -14.78
N LEU A 80 -11.51 -5.93 -14.47
CA LEU A 80 -11.41 -7.09 -15.36
C LEU A 80 -12.79 -7.68 -15.70
N ALA A 81 -13.67 -7.84 -14.70
CA ALA A 81 -15.02 -8.34 -14.90
C ALA A 81 -15.91 -7.37 -15.70
N TYR A 82 -15.69 -6.06 -15.54
CA TYR A 82 -16.48 -5.02 -16.22
C TYR A 82 -16.16 -4.90 -17.72
N ASN A 83 -14.87 -4.85 -18.08
CA ASN A 83 -14.48 -4.64 -19.49
C ASN A 83 -13.08 -5.21 -19.82
N GLY A 84 -12.74 -6.37 -19.26
CA GLY A 84 -11.46 -7.01 -19.47
C GLY A 84 -10.28 -6.09 -19.14
N LYS A 85 -9.23 -6.13 -19.96
CA LYS A 85 -8.05 -5.27 -19.81
C LYS A 85 -8.42 -3.77 -19.72
N LYS A 86 -9.32 -3.28 -20.57
CA LYS A 86 -9.71 -1.86 -20.59
C LYS A 86 -10.36 -1.42 -19.28
N GLY A 87 -11.08 -2.33 -18.62
CA GLY A 87 -11.67 -2.06 -17.32
C GLY A 87 -10.62 -2.01 -16.20
N VAL A 88 -9.61 -2.89 -16.25
CA VAL A 88 -8.45 -2.81 -15.33
C VAL A 88 -7.71 -1.48 -15.50
N ASP A 89 -7.38 -1.12 -16.74
CA ASP A 89 -6.68 0.12 -17.07
C ASP A 89 -7.48 1.34 -16.56
N LYS A 90 -8.81 1.34 -16.74
CA LYS A 90 -9.69 2.40 -16.24
C LYS A 90 -9.70 2.51 -14.72
N VAL A 91 -9.73 1.39 -14.00
CA VAL A 91 -9.70 1.41 -12.52
C VAL A 91 -8.37 1.95 -12.01
N LEU A 92 -7.25 1.52 -12.59
CA LEU A 92 -5.93 2.01 -12.20
C LEU A 92 -5.76 3.51 -12.53
N ASP A 93 -6.27 3.97 -13.67
CA ASP A 93 -6.25 5.39 -14.05
C ASP A 93 -7.08 6.26 -13.09
N ILE A 94 -8.26 5.79 -12.66
CA ILE A 94 -9.08 6.48 -11.65
C ILE A 94 -8.32 6.60 -10.33
N LEU A 95 -7.79 5.48 -9.81
CA LEU A 95 -7.04 5.48 -8.55
C LEU A 95 -5.80 6.38 -8.62
N TRP A 96 -5.09 6.37 -9.75
CA TRP A 96 -3.92 7.21 -9.97
C TRP A 96 -4.28 8.71 -10.00
N LYS A 97 -5.38 9.08 -10.67
CA LYS A 97 -5.87 10.46 -10.70
C LYS A 97 -6.29 10.95 -9.32
N GLU A 98 -7.02 10.12 -8.57
CA GLU A 98 -7.40 10.43 -7.20
C GLU A 98 -6.16 10.61 -6.32
N PHE A 99 -5.17 9.72 -6.44
CA PHE A 99 -3.94 9.82 -5.67
C PHE A 99 -3.20 11.13 -5.94
N ASN A 100 -3.00 11.49 -7.22
CA ASN A 100 -2.38 12.75 -7.59
C ASN A 100 -3.17 13.96 -7.07
N HIS A 101 -4.49 13.89 -7.11
CA HIS A 101 -5.34 14.96 -6.58
C HIS A 101 -5.18 15.09 -5.05
N THR A 102 -5.06 13.99 -4.32
CA THR A 102 -4.77 14.01 -2.88
C THR A 102 -3.40 14.59 -2.59
N VAL A 103 -2.35 14.13 -3.27
CA VAL A 103 -0.97 14.65 -3.10
C VAL A 103 -0.92 16.16 -3.36
N GLN A 104 -1.57 16.63 -4.43
CA GLN A 104 -1.68 18.06 -4.74
C GLN A 104 -2.46 18.83 -3.67
N SER A 105 -3.53 18.25 -3.14
CA SER A 105 -4.34 18.87 -2.08
C SER A 105 -3.56 19.00 -0.76
N LEU A 106 -2.61 18.10 -0.51
CA LEU A 106 -1.67 18.17 0.62
C LEU A 106 -0.49 19.13 0.37
N GLY A 107 -0.43 19.78 -0.79
CA GLY A 107 0.67 20.67 -1.16
C GLY A 107 1.97 19.94 -1.53
N CYS A 108 1.91 18.62 -1.70
CA CYS A 108 3.04 17.78 -2.09
C CYS A 108 3.20 17.76 -3.62
N THR A 109 4.43 17.60 -4.10
CA THR A 109 4.74 17.52 -5.53
C THR A 109 5.01 16.09 -5.99
N ASP A 110 5.54 15.27 -5.08
CA ASP A 110 5.88 13.88 -5.31
C ASP A 110 5.38 12.99 -4.17
N SER A 111 5.22 11.70 -4.45
CA SER A 111 4.90 10.68 -3.45
C SER A 111 5.89 10.62 -2.27
N ASN A 112 7.15 11.01 -2.47
CA ASN A 112 8.17 11.04 -1.42
C ASN A 112 8.04 12.23 -0.46
N ASP A 113 7.20 13.22 -0.79
CA ASP A 113 6.93 14.38 0.08
C ASP A 113 5.92 14.03 1.20
N LEU A 114 5.28 12.86 1.12
CA LEU A 114 4.30 12.40 2.10
C LEU A 114 4.98 12.03 3.42
N SER A 115 4.61 12.71 4.50
CA SER A 115 5.07 12.43 5.86
C SER A 115 3.93 12.03 6.78
N GLU A 116 4.27 11.54 7.98
CA GLU A 116 3.30 11.24 9.04
C GLU A 116 2.58 12.51 9.56
N ASP A 117 3.09 13.71 9.29
CA ASP A 117 2.52 14.99 9.77
C ASP A 117 1.12 15.26 9.20
N PHE A 118 0.78 14.64 8.07
CA PHE A 118 -0.55 14.75 7.44
C PHE A 118 -1.61 13.87 8.12
N ILE A 119 -1.23 13.03 9.08
CA ILE A 119 -2.12 12.06 9.71
C ILE A 119 -2.45 12.49 11.15
N GLU A 120 -3.72 12.82 11.38
CA GLU A 120 -4.25 13.00 12.72
C GLU A 120 -4.45 11.63 13.39
N ARG A 121 -4.03 11.49 14.65
CA ARG A 121 -4.15 10.27 15.47
C ARG A 121 -5.16 10.45 16.58
#